data_AF-A0A0C3QBK2-F1
#
_entry.id   AF-A0A0C3QBK2-F1
#
_cell.length_a   1.000
_cell.length_b   1.000
_cell.length_c   1.000
_cell.angle_alpha   90.00
_cell.angle_beta   90.00
_cell.angle_gamma   90.00
#
_symmetry.space_group_name_H-M   'P 1'
#
loop_
_entity.id
_entity.type
_entity.pdbx_description
1 polymer ?
#
loop_
_entity_poly.entity_id
_entity_poly.type
_entity_poly.pdbx_seq_one_letter_code
_entity_poly.pdbx_strand_id
1 'polypeptide(L)'
;LSCRLGIVTGKDLAQHLRLRFHSRPKHTLLWRWGVLYPLYAVSEIAIIATDMAEALGSAIALNLIFPKLPLYAGVLITAADVMIILVTYRPDGGARSMRAFEVIIACLVLAVFVSFLVLLVRIKPDWPHVFEGYLPSKVLVAPGALYTSIGIIGATVMPHALL
;
A
#
# COMPACT_ATOMS: atom_id res chain seq x y z
N LEU A 1 -6.50 13.47 -4.96
CA LEU A 1 -7.81 14.03 -4.52
C LEU A 1 -7.89 14.09 -2.99
N SER A 2 -7.61 12.98 -2.29
CA SER A 2 -7.53 12.90 -0.81
C SER A 2 -6.67 14.00 -0.18
N CYS A 3 -5.46 14.25 -0.73
CA CYS A 3 -4.59 15.34 -0.25
C CYS A 3 -5.26 16.73 -0.31
N ARG A 4 -5.99 17.06 -1.38
CA ARG A 4 -6.75 18.32 -1.46
C ARG A 4 -7.89 18.38 -0.44
N LEU A 5 -8.57 17.26 -0.20
CA LEU A 5 -9.62 17.18 0.83
C LEU A 5 -9.02 17.47 2.22
N GLY A 6 -7.89 16.83 2.55
CA GLY A 6 -7.20 17.01 3.83
C GLY A 6 -6.71 18.46 4.04
N ILE A 7 -6.10 19.07 3.02
CA ILE A 7 -5.59 20.45 3.10
C ILE A 7 -6.74 21.47 3.23
N VAL A 8 -7.82 21.30 2.48
CA VAL A 8 -8.93 22.27 2.46
C VAL A 8 -9.83 22.13 3.69
N THR A 9 -10.10 20.91 4.14
CA THR A 9 -11.05 20.66 5.23
C THR A 9 -10.39 20.45 6.59
N GLY A 10 -9.07 20.27 6.64
CA GLY A 10 -8.32 20.00 7.86
C GLY A 10 -8.66 18.65 8.52
N LYS A 11 -9.36 17.76 7.80
CA LYS A 11 -9.85 16.48 8.29
C LYS A 11 -9.50 15.36 7.33
N ASP A 12 -9.24 14.18 7.88
CA ASP A 12 -9.01 12.97 7.10
C ASP A 12 -10.31 12.47 6.42
N LEU A 13 -10.18 11.56 5.44
CA LEU A 13 -11.34 11.10 4.68
C LEU A 13 -12.27 10.27 5.57
N ALA A 14 -11.70 9.50 6.51
CA ALA A 14 -12.46 8.71 7.49
C ALA A 14 -13.35 9.57 8.39
N GLN A 15 -12.85 10.71 8.86
CA GLN A 15 -13.54 11.73 9.65
C GLN A 15 -14.64 12.36 8.82
N HIS A 16 -14.39 12.65 7.54
CA HIS A 16 -15.40 13.22 6.65
C HIS A 16 -16.55 12.23 6.39
N LEU A 17 -16.22 10.95 6.17
CA LEU A 17 -17.19 9.86 6.03
C LEU A 17 -17.99 9.70 7.33
N ARG A 18 -17.32 9.66 8.48
CA ARG A 18 -17.98 9.59 9.79
C ARG A 18 -18.92 10.77 10.00
N LEU A 19 -18.48 12.01 9.78
CA LEU A 19 -19.33 13.19 9.94
C LEU A 19 -20.52 13.18 8.99
N ARG A 20 -20.31 12.79 7.72
CA ARG A 20 -21.39 12.78 6.72
C ARG A 20 -22.42 11.69 6.95
N PHE A 21 -22.01 10.51 7.41
CA PHE A 21 -22.93 9.39 7.68
C PHE A 21 -23.49 9.40 9.11
N HIS A 22 -22.80 10.03 10.07
CA HIS A 22 -23.27 10.17 11.46
C HIS A 22 -24.27 11.31 11.64
N SER A 23 -24.10 12.44 10.94
CA SER A 23 -24.94 13.63 11.10
C SER A 23 -26.22 13.64 10.24
N ARG A 24 -26.61 12.54 9.59
CA ARG A 24 -27.88 12.48 8.83
C ARG A 24 -29.07 12.23 9.76
N PRO A 25 -30.05 13.15 9.89
CA PRO A 25 -31.15 13.02 10.85
C PRO A 25 -32.20 11.95 10.49
N LYS A 26 -32.24 11.46 9.23
CA LYS A 26 -33.14 10.35 8.82
C LYS A 26 -32.37 9.03 8.72
N HIS A 27 -32.83 8.01 9.46
CA HIS A 27 -32.30 6.63 9.49
C HIS A 27 -30.82 6.48 9.90
N THR A 28 -30.40 7.20 10.95
CA THR A 28 -29.04 7.13 11.54
C THR A 28 -28.56 5.70 11.83
N LEU A 29 -29.44 4.84 12.36
CA LEU A 29 -29.11 3.44 12.65
C LEU A 29 -28.86 2.63 11.38
N LEU A 30 -29.68 2.77 10.34
CA LEU A 30 -29.51 2.00 9.09
C LEU A 30 -28.23 2.37 8.34
N TRP A 31 -27.85 3.65 8.29
CA TRP A 31 -26.61 4.07 7.62
C TRP A 31 -25.35 3.72 8.41
N ARG A 32 -25.41 3.75 9.74
CA ARG A 32 -24.30 3.30 10.60
C ARG A 32 -24.06 1.80 10.45
N TRP A 33 -25.12 1.00 10.61
CA TRP A 33 -25.05 -0.47 10.54
C TRP A 33 -24.88 -0.99 9.10
N GLY A 34 -25.47 -0.34 8.10
CA GLY A 34 -25.44 -0.78 6.72
C GLY A 34 -24.26 -0.28 5.88
N VAL A 35 -23.58 0.81 6.28
CA VAL A 35 -22.50 1.41 5.46
C VAL A 35 -21.24 1.69 6.26
N LEU A 36 -21.34 2.32 7.43
CA LEU A 36 -20.13 2.72 8.17
C LEU A 36 -19.35 1.51 8.73
N TYR A 37 -20.03 0.57 9.40
CA TYR A 37 -19.36 -0.62 9.94
C TYR A 37 -18.82 -1.57 8.85
N PRO A 38 -19.57 -1.87 7.76
CA PRO A 38 -19.03 -2.65 6.65
C PRO A 38 -17.83 -1.98 5.98
N LEU A 39 -17.87 -0.65 5.77
CA LEU A 39 -16.75 0.08 5.19
C LEU A 39 -15.51 0.04 6.10
N TYR A 40 -15.70 0.19 7.40
CA TYR A 40 -14.63 0.03 8.38
C TYR A 40 -14.05 -1.39 8.33
N ALA A 41 -14.90 -2.42 8.35
CA ALA A 41 -14.46 -3.82 8.29
C ALA A 41 -13.69 -4.13 7.00
N VAL A 42 -14.16 -3.67 5.84
CA VAL A 42 -13.45 -3.84 4.55
C VAL A 42 -12.09 -3.13 4.58
N SER A 43 -12.03 -1.94 5.18
CA SER A 43 -10.78 -1.18 5.30
C SER A 43 -9.77 -1.89 6.23
N GLU A 44 -10.24 -2.39 7.37
CA GLU A 44 -9.42 -3.17 8.31
C GLU A 44 -8.87 -4.44 7.66
N ILE A 45 -9.73 -5.19 6.94
CA ILE A 45 -9.32 -6.38 6.20
C ILE A 45 -8.28 -6.02 5.13
N ALA A 46 -8.45 -4.89 4.44
CA ALA A 46 -7.49 -4.43 3.43
C ALA A 46 -6.13 -4.04 4.04
N ILE A 47 -6.11 -3.45 5.24
CA ILE A 47 -4.87 -3.15 5.98
C ILE A 47 -4.17 -4.46 6.35
N ILE A 48 -4.89 -5.41 6.95
CA ILE A 48 -4.34 -6.72 7.35
C ILE A 48 -3.78 -7.47 6.12
N ALA A 49 -4.50 -7.45 5.00
CA ALA A 49 -4.06 -8.11 3.77
C ALA A 49 -2.77 -7.47 3.20
N THR A 50 -2.63 -6.15 3.31
CA THR A 50 -1.44 -5.42 2.85
C THR A 50 -0.25 -5.70 3.75
N ASP A 51 -0.43 -5.61 5.07
CA ASP A 51 0.61 -5.90 6.06
C ASP A 51 1.11 -7.35 5.92
N MET A 52 0.20 -8.30 5.70
CA MET A 52 0.57 -9.69 5.42
C MET A 52 1.44 -9.83 4.16
N ALA A 53 1.14 -9.09 3.08
CA ALA A 53 1.95 -9.11 1.87
C ALA A 53 3.35 -8.53 2.10
N GLU A 54 3.47 -7.45 2.86
CA GLU A 54 4.74 -6.81 3.21
C GLU A 54 5.61 -7.71 4.12
N ALA A 55 5.02 -8.32 5.13
CA ALA A 55 5.70 -9.26 6.03
C ALA A 55 6.21 -10.50 5.27
N LEU A 56 5.39 -11.08 4.40
CA LEU A 56 5.79 -12.23 3.57
C LEU A 56 6.88 -11.85 2.57
N GLY A 57 6.76 -10.71 1.89
CA GLY A 57 7.77 -10.23 0.94
C GLY A 57 9.13 -10.02 1.62
N SER A 58 9.13 -9.41 2.79
CA SER A 58 10.34 -9.17 3.59
C SER A 58 10.96 -10.47 4.12
N ALA A 59 10.13 -11.42 4.58
CA ALA A 59 10.61 -12.72 5.03
C ALA A 59 11.24 -13.55 3.88
N ILE A 60 10.65 -13.51 2.69
CA ILE A 60 11.21 -14.14 1.49
C ILE A 60 12.52 -13.47 1.08
N ALA A 61 12.58 -12.13 1.09
CA ALA A 61 13.81 -11.39 0.79
C ALA A 61 14.95 -11.76 1.75
N LEU A 62 14.66 -11.86 3.05
CA LEU A 62 15.63 -12.31 4.05
C LEU A 62 16.09 -13.75 3.82
N ASN A 63 15.17 -14.65 3.43
CA ASN A 63 15.50 -16.03 3.10
C ASN A 63 16.39 -16.14 1.86
N LEU A 64 16.19 -15.27 0.85
CA LEU A 64 17.03 -15.23 -0.36
C LEU A 64 18.45 -14.70 -0.07
N ILE A 65 18.59 -13.72 0.84
CA ILE A 65 19.89 -13.18 1.24
C ILE A 65 20.63 -14.15 2.16
N PHE A 66 19.90 -14.78 3.09
CA PHE A 66 20.42 -15.73 4.07
C PHE A 66 19.76 -17.11 3.88
N PRO A 67 20.27 -17.95 2.96
CA PRO A 67 19.64 -19.24 2.62
C PRO A 67 19.58 -20.24 3.79
N LYS A 68 20.26 -19.97 4.91
CA LYS A 68 20.22 -20.77 6.13
C LYS A 68 19.10 -20.36 7.10
N LEU A 69 18.44 -19.22 6.89
CA LEU A 69 17.39 -18.73 7.76
C LEU A 69 16.04 -19.33 7.36
N PRO A 70 15.34 -20.03 8.27
CA PRO A 70 14.01 -20.55 7.99
C PRO A 70 12.99 -19.42 7.92
N LEU A 71 11.93 -19.60 7.11
CA LEU A 71 10.92 -18.57 6.87
C LEU A 71 10.25 -18.04 8.15
N TYR A 72 9.99 -18.91 9.14
CA TYR A 72 9.40 -18.48 10.41
C TYR A 72 10.29 -17.48 11.17
N ALA A 73 11.63 -17.63 11.06
CA ALA A 73 12.57 -16.70 11.68
C ALA A 73 12.58 -15.36 10.95
N GLY A 74 12.45 -15.36 9.61
CA GLY A 74 12.29 -14.13 8.83
C GLY A 74 11.03 -13.35 9.20
N VAL A 75 9.90 -14.03 9.42
CA VAL A 75 8.65 -13.40 9.88
C VAL A 75 8.79 -12.83 11.30
N LEU A 76 9.47 -13.54 12.21
CA LEU A 76 9.71 -13.02 13.57
C LEU A 76 10.58 -11.76 13.58
N ILE A 77 11.62 -11.72 12.74
CA ILE A 77 12.52 -10.55 12.63
C ILE A 77 11.76 -9.34 12.07
N THR A 78 10.96 -9.53 11.03
CA THR A 78 10.17 -8.45 10.41
C THR A 78 9.09 -7.92 11.35
N ALA A 79 8.42 -8.79 12.10
CA ALA A 79 7.48 -8.37 13.15
C ALA A 79 8.18 -7.56 14.26
N ALA A 80 9.39 -7.95 14.66
CA ALA A 80 10.18 -7.21 15.64
C ALA A 80 10.62 -5.84 15.11
N ASP A 81 11.02 -5.74 13.85
CA ASP A 81 11.41 -4.48 13.20
C ASP A 81 10.26 -3.47 13.18
N VAL A 82 9.06 -3.89 12.77
CA VAL A 82 7.85 -3.05 12.80
C VAL A 82 7.55 -2.57 14.23
N MET A 83 7.68 -3.44 15.23
CA MET A 83 7.48 -3.08 16.63
C MET A 83 8.53 -2.05 17.10
N ILE A 84 9.79 -2.21 16.72
CA ILE A 84 10.86 -1.26 17.04
C ILE A 84 10.57 0.11 16.41
N ILE A 85 10.17 0.14 15.14
CA ILE A 85 9.81 1.37 14.44
C ILE A 85 8.63 2.05 15.14
N LEU A 86 7.57 1.33 15.50
CA LEU A 86 6.41 1.88 16.20
C LEU A 86 6.76 2.48 17.57
N VAL A 87 7.63 1.82 18.35
CA VAL A 87 8.08 2.33 19.66
C VAL A 87 9.01 3.54 19.52
N THR A 88 9.86 3.52 18.49
CA THR A 88 10.83 4.59 18.22
C THR A 88 10.18 5.82 17.60
N TYR A 89 9.10 5.62 16.82
CA TYR A 89 8.34 6.69 16.19
C TYR A 89 7.50 7.44 17.23
N ARG A 90 8.11 8.45 17.85
CA ARG A 90 7.42 9.37 18.74
C ARG A 90 6.87 10.57 17.96
N PRO A 91 5.55 10.80 17.96
CA PRO A 91 4.91 11.90 17.22
C PRO A 91 5.28 13.30 17.75
N ASP A 92 5.88 13.40 18.94
CA ASP A 92 6.28 14.67 19.57
C ASP A 92 7.56 15.28 19.00
N GLY A 93 8.26 14.59 18.10
CA GLY A 93 9.60 14.91 17.62
C GLY A 93 9.74 16.04 16.58
N GLY A 94 8.86 17.04 16.55
CA GLY A 94 8.97 18.24 15.71
C GLY A 94 9.12 18.03 14.18
N ALA A 95 9.10 19.12 13.42
CA ALA A 95 9.18 19.10 11.94
C ALA A 95 10.49 18.51 11.36
N ARG A 96 11.47 18.14 12.20
CA ARG A 96 12.77 17.58 11.77
C ARG A 96 12.73 16.05 11.72
N SER A 97 12.05 15.38 12.65
CA SER A 97 11.88 13.92 12.63
C SER A 97 11.07 13.48 11.40
N MET A 98 9.98 14.19 11.10
CA MET A 98 9.14 13.95 9.92
C MET A 98 9.93 14.07 8.60
N ARG A 99 10.77 15.10 8.47
CA ARG A 99 11.60 15.29 7.27
C ARG A 99 12.66 14.20 7.13
N ALA A 100 13.25 13.74 8.23
CA ALA A 100 14.20 12.63 8.19
C ALA A 100 13.53 11.34 7.72
N PHE A 101 12.32 11.04 8.23
CA PHE A 101 11.54 9.88 7.80
C PHE A 101 11.18 9.93 6.31
N GLU A 102 10.75 11.09 5.81
CA GLU A 102 10.45 11.29 4.39
C GLU A 102 11.67 11.04 3.50
N VAL A 103 12.85 11.55 3.88
CA VAL A 103 14.10 11.35 3.12
C VAL A 103 14.51 9.87 3.12
N ILE A 104 14.36 9.17 4.25
CA ILE A 104 14.67 7.73 4.33
C ILE A 104 13.79 6.94 3.36
N ILE A 105 12.47 7.20 3.35
CA ILE A 105 11.54 6.55 2.42
C ILE A 105 11.91 6.87 0.97
N ALA A 106 12.20 8.15 0.66
CA ALA A 106 12.59 8.56 -0.69
C ALA A 106 13.86 7.84 -1.17
N CYS A 107 14.86 7.70 -0.29
CA CYS A 107 16.07 6.92 -0.58
C CYS A 107 15.77 5.44 -0.82
N LEU A 108 14.89 4.83 -0.02
CA LEU A 108 14.50 3.42 -0.18
C LEU A 108 13.81 3.19 -1.54
N VAL A 109 12.86 4.06 -1.90
CA VAL A 109 12.16 4.02 -3.20
C VAL A 109 13.15 4.18 -4.36
N LEU A 110 14.10 5.11 -4.23
CA LEU A 110 15.13 5.33 -5.24
C LEU A 110 16.03 4.11 -5.40
N ALA A 111 16.43 3.46 -4.31
CA ALA A 111 17.25 2.25 -4.36
C ALA A 111 16.55 1.11 -5.13
N VAL A 112 15.25 0.89 -4.86
CA VAL A 112 14.45 -0.10 -5.61
C VAL A 112 14.34 0.27 -7.08
N PHE A 113 14.08 1.55 -7.38
CA PHE A 113 13.98 2.05 -8.75
C PHE A 113 15.29 1.85 -9.54
N VAL A 114 16.43 2.18 -8.94
CA VAL A 114 17.76 1.98 -9.56
C VAL A 114 18.04 0.49 -9.79
N SER A 115 17.68 -0.38 -8.84
CA SER A 115 17.81 -1.83 -9.00
C SER A 115 17.04 -2.34 -10.22
N PHE A 116 15.79 -1.91 -10.39
CA PHE A 116 15.00 -2.26 -11.57
C PHE A 116 15.56 -1.69 -12.87
N LEU A 117 16.06 -0.45 -12.87
CA LEU A 117 16.71 0.13 -14.04
C LEU A 117 17.94 -0.68 -14.49
N VAL A 118 18.78 -1.09 -13.54
CA VAL A 118 19.95 -1.93 -13.84
C VAL A 118 19.52 -3.26 -14.46
N LEU A 119 18.47 -3.90 -13.93
CA LEU A 119 17.91 -5.12 -14.50
C LEU A 119 17.39 -4.91 -15.92
N LEU A 120 16.66 -3.82 -16.17
CA LEU A 120 16.10 -3.50 -17.50
C LEU A 120 17.22 -3.32 -18.53
N VAL A 121 18.27 -2.56 -18.20
CA VAL A 121 19.42 -2.34 -19.08
C VAL A 121 20.15 -3.65 -19.39
N ARG A 122 20.23 -4.57 -18.42
CA ARG A 122 20.87 -5.90 -18.61
C ARG A 122 20.06 -6.83 -19.51
N ILE A 123 18.74 -6.78 -19.43
CA ILE A 123 17.84 -7.65 -20.21
C ILE A 123 17.80 -7.25 -21.69
N LYS A 124 18.14 -5.99 -22.03
CA LYS A 124 18.08 -5.43 -23.40
C LYS A 124 16.74 -5.74 -24.09
N PRO A 125 15.62 -5.22 -23.56
CA PRO A 125 14.31 -5.50 -24.14
C PRO A 125 14.19 -4.93 -25.56
N ASP A 126 13.38 -5.59 -26.37
CA ASP A 126 13.00 -5.09 -27.68
C ASP A 126 12.00 -3.93 -27.52
N TRP A 127 12.52 -2.71 -27.54
CA TRP A 127 11.75 -1.49 -27.27
C TRP A 127 10.48 -1.33 -28.13
N PRO A 128 10.48 -1.60 -29.44
CA PRO A 128 9.27 -1.55 -30.26
C PRO A 128 8.15 -2.43 -29.70
N HIS A 129 8.47 -3.66 -29.28
CA HIS A 129 7.48 -4.58 -28.74
C HIS A 129 7.00 -4.18 -27.34
N VAL A 130 7.86 -3.54 -26.53
CA VAL A 130 7.45 -2.95 -25.25
C VAL A 130 6.43 -1.83 -25.47
N PHE A 131 6.64 -0.97 -26.47
CA PHE A 131 5.71 0.11 -26.79
C PHE A 131 4.36 -0.39 -27.34
N GLU A 132 4.37 -1.51 -28.07
CA GLU A 132 3.13 -2.20 -28.48
C GLU A 132 2.31 -2.68 -27.27
N GLY A 133 2.99 -3.09 -26.18
CA GLY A 133 2.34 -3.50 -24.93
C GLY A 133 1.60 -2.39 -24.18
N TYR A 134 1.87 -1.11 -24.47
CA TYR A 134 1.10 0.01 -23.92
C TYR A 134 -0.26 0.18 -24.61
N LEU A 135 -0.45 -0.41 -25.79
CA LEU A 135 -1.72 -0.33 -26.51
C LEU A 135 -2.73 -1.33 -25.92
N PRO A 136 -3.97 -0.89 -25.65
CA PRO A 136 -4.99 -1.77 -25.08
C PRO A 136 -5.39 -2.83 -26.12
N SER A 137 -4.98 -4.08 -25.89
CA SER A 137 -5.29 -5.22 -26.76
C SER A 137 -6.39 -6.10 -26.15
N LYS A 138 -7.13 -6.82 -27.02
CA LYS A 138 -8.18 -7.78 -26.64
C LYS A 138 -7.67 -8.91 -25.73
N VAL A 139 -6.35 -9.08 -25.63
CA VAL A 139 -5.66 -10.01 -24.74
C VAL A 139 -5.95 -9.71 -23.26
N LEU A 140 -6.25 -8.46 -22.88
CA LEU A 140 -6.60 -8.11 -21.49
C LEU A 140 -7.90 -8.78 -20.99
N VAL A 141 -8.79 -9.17 -21.91
CA VAL A 141 -10.12 -9.75 -21.59
C VAL A 141 -10.09 -11.28 -21.65
N ALA A 142 -8.95 -11.89 -21.97
CA ALA A 142 -8.81 -13.34 -22.00
C ALA A 142 -8.92 -13.95 -20.58
N PRO A 143 -9.50 -15.16 -20.43
CA PRO A 143 -9.54 -15.87 -19.15
C PRO A 143 -8.12 -16.09 -18.62
N GLY A 144 -7.78 -15.52 -17.47
CA GLY A 144 -6.44 -15.53 -16.85
C GLY A 144 -5.73 -14.16 -16.87
N ALA A 145 -5.80 -13.43 -17.99
CA ALA A 145 -5.30 -12.05 -18.06
C ALA A 145 -6.17 -11.08 -17.26
N LEU A 146 -7.49 -11.34 -17.19
CA LEU A 146 -8.44 -10.55 -16.39
C LEU A 146 -8.10 -10.56 -14.90
N TYR A 147 -7.76 -11.71 -14.32
CA TYR A 147 -7.42 -11.81 -12.90
C TYR A 147 -6.15 -11.01 -12.58
N THR A 148 -5.13 -11.14 -13.43
CA THR A 148 -3.88 -10.38 -13.30
C THR A 148 -4.13 -8.88 -13.45
N SER A 149 -4.98 -8.48 -14.40
CA SER A 149 -5.34 -7.07 -14.63
C SER A 149 -6.07 -6.47 -13.44
N ILE A 150 -7.06 -7.18 -12.89
CA ILE A 150 -7.80 -6.77 -11.68
C ILE A 150 -6.83 -6.67 -10.49
N GLY A 151 -5.89 -7.63 -10.36
CA GLY A 151 -4.86 -7.61 -9.33
C GLY A 151 -3.94 -6.39 -9.43
N ILE A 152 -3.49 -6.02 -10.62
CA ILE A 152 -2.69 -4.80 -10.84
C ILE A 152 -3.49 -3.56 -10.44
N ILE A 153 -4.75 -3.45 -10.86
CA ILE A 153 -5.61 -2.32 -10.48
C ILE A 153 -5.76 -2.24 -8.95
N GLY A 154 -6.04 -3.36 -8.28
CA GLY A 154 -6.15 -3.43 -6.82
C GLY A 154 -4.86 -3.07 -6.09
N ALA A 155 -3.69 -3.46 -6.62
CA ALA A 155 -2.39 -3.09 -6.07
C ALA A 155 -2.09 -1.59 -6.23
N THR A 156 -2.53 -0.96 -7.33
CA THR A 156 -2.30 0.47 -7.56
C THR A 156 -3.23 1.38 -6.75
N VAL A 157 -4.46 0.93 -6.48
CA VAL A 157 -5.45 1.70 -5.73
C VAL A 157 -5.63 1.07 -4.36
N MET A 158 -4.75 1.41 -3.43
CA MET A 158 -4.83 0.97 -2.04
C MET A 158 -5.87 1.83 -1.30
N PRO A 159 -7.07 1.31 -0.98
CA PRO A 159 -8.16 2.12 -0.43
C PRO A 159 -7.84 2.65 0.97
N HIS A 160 -7.05 1.91 1.74
CA HIS A 160 -6.62 2.32 3.07
C HIS A 160 -5.63 3.50 3.03
N ALA A 161 -4.85 3.65 1.95
CA ALA A 161 -3.91 4.77 1.79
C ALA A 161 -4.62 6.11 1.52
N LEU A 162 -5.93 6.09 1.22
CA LEU A 162 -6.74 7.28 0.97
C LEU A 162 -7.52 7.75 2.20
N LEU A 163 -7.63 6.91 3.24
CA LEU A 163 -8.38 7.18 4.47
C LEU A 163 -7.63 8.20 5.34
#